data_AF-A0A2W2CI66-F1
#
_entry.id   AF-A0A2W2CI66-F1
#
_cell.length_a   1.000
_cell.length_b   1.000
_cell.length_c   1.000
_cell.angle_alpha   90.00
_cell.angle_beta   90.00
_cell.angle_gamma   90.00
#
_symmetry.space_group_name_H-M   'P 1'
#
loop_
_entity.id
_entity.type
_entity.pdbx_description
1 polymer ?
#
loop_
_entity_poly.entity_id
_entity_poly.type
_entity_poly.pdbx_seq_one_letter_code
_entity_poly.pdbx_strand_id
1 'polypeptide(L)'
;PLELLTDFMQQLEMESNGKSVQRNGAAIDTDTGPIVWGTAGTNGQHAYFQLIHQGSQIVPVDFITTLEPVRTLPGHHAKLLANCFAQGEALLLGRTAEEVRAGGVTDEALVPHMVFEGNRPSTTILMERLDAASLGALIA
;
A
#
# COMPACT_ATOMS: atom_id res chain seq x y z
N PRO A 1 -11.01 -7.49 -9.14
CA PRO A 1 -10.49 -8.25 -10.32
C PRO A 1 -9.01 -8.62 -10.20
N LEU A 2 -8.22 -7.89 -9.41
CA LEU A 2 -6.81 -8.22 -9.12
C LEU A 2 -6.62 -8.91 -7.75
N GLU A 3 -7.63 -9.64 -7.26
CA GLU A 3 -7.60 -10.23 -5.91
C GLU A 3 -6.45 -11.23 -5.72
N LEU A 4 -6.04 -11.93 -6.78
CA LEU A 4 -4.94 -12.91 -6.76
C LEU A 4 -3.59 -12.32 -7.18
N LEU A 5 -3.51 -11.02 -7.46
CA LEU A 5 -2.25 -10.40 -7.89
C LEU A 5 -1.19 -10.53 -6.80
N THR A 6 -1.56 -10.36 -5.53
CA THR A 6 -0.63 -10.51 -4.41
C THR A 6 -0.08 -11.93 -4.32
N ASP A 7 -0.92 -12.96 -4.47
CA ASP A 7 -0.48 -14.36 -4.43
C ASP A 7 0.53 -14.66 -5.55
N PHE A 8 0.29 -14.13 -6.75
CA PHE A 8 1.22 -14.23 -7.86
C PHE A 8 2.55 -13.51 -7.56
N MET A 9 2.48 -12.29 -7.02
CA MET A 9 3.67 -11.50 -6.70
C MET A 9 4.49 -12.10 -5.56
N GLN A 10 3.84 -12.73 -4.58
CA GLN A 10 4.51 -13.49 -3.52
C GLN A 10 5.40 -14.58 -4.12
N GLN A 11 4.86 -15.38 -5.03
CA GLN A 11 5.66 -16.39 -5.71
C GLN A 11 6.78 -15.74 -6.51
N LEU A 12 6.46 -14.76 -7.37
CA LEU A 12 7.43 -14.12 -8.26
C LEU A 12 8.63 -13.55 -7.50
N GLU A 13 8.39 -12.73 -6.47
CA GLU A 13 9.45 -12.05 -5.72
C GLU A 13 10.14 -12.99 -4.73
N MET A 14 9.37 -13.65 -3.86
CA MET A 14 9.95 -14.35 -2.72
C MET A 14 10.67 -15.64 -3.15
N GLU A 15 10.17 -16.35 -4.16
CA GLU A 15 10.84 -17.55 -4.70
C GLU A 15 12.10 -17.20 -5.51
N SER A 16 12.04 -16.08 -6.25
CA SER A 16 13.18 -15.62 -7.08
C SER A 16 14.30 -15.02 -6.24
N ASN A 17 13.97 -14.15 -5.29
CA ASN A 17 14.93 -13.28 -4.60
C ASN A 17 15.17 -13.66 -3.13
N GLY A 18 14.39 -14.58 -2.55
CA GLY A 18 14.63 -15.15 -1.22
C GLY A 18 15.84 -16.09 -1.19
N LYS A 19 17.04 -15.55 -1.34
CA LYS A 19 18.30 -16.30 -1.49
C LYS A 19 19.34 -15.83 -0.47
N SER A 20 20.25 -16.72 -0.09
CA SER A 20 21.33 -16.46 0.88
C SER A 20 22.75 -16.59 0.29
N VAL A 21 22.86 -16.92 -1.01
CA VAL A 21 24.12 -17.19 -1.70
C VAL A 21 24.12 -16.49 -3.04
N GLN A 22 25.25 -15.86 -3.37
CA GLN A 22 25.51 -15.18 -4.64
C GLN A 22 25.72 -16.18 -5.79
N ARG A 23 25.70 -15.70 -7.04
CA ARG A 23 25.94 -16.56 -8.22
C ARG A 23 27.32 -17.24 -8.23
N ASN A 24 28.32 -16.64 -7.57
CA ASN A 24 29.66 -17.20 -7.45
C ASN A 24 29.81 -18.20 -6.26
N GLY A 25 28.73 -18.49 -5.53
CA GLY A 25 28.73 -19.39 -4.37
C GLY A 25 29.12 -18.73 -3.04
N ALA A 26 29.46 -17.44 -3.01
CA ALA A 26 29.74 -16.72 -1.77
C ALA A 26 28.45 -16.44 -0.99
N ALA A 27 28.52 -16.44 0.34
CA ALA A 27 27.41 -16.04 1.19
C ALA A 27 27.06 -14.54 0.98
N ILE A 28 25.80 -14.19 1.22
CA ILE A 28 25.31 -12.81 1.21
C ILE A 28 25.34 -12.26 2.64
N ASP A 29 25.79 -11.00 2.80
CA ASP A 29 25.95 -10.29 4.08
C ASP A 29 24.88 -9.20 4.32
N THR A 30 23.90 -9.09 3.42
CA THR A 30 22.75 -8.18 3.48
C THR A 30 21.44 -8.94 3.33
N ASP A 31 20.33 -8.30 3.71
CA ASP A 31 19.00 -8.80 3.39
C ASP A 31 18.78 -8.83 1.87
N THR A 32 18.04 -9.84 1.39
CA THR A 32 17.73 -10.04 -0.04
C THR A 32 16.26 -9.73 -0.36
N GLY A 33 15.48 -10.72 -0.79
CA GLY A 33 14.07 -10.52 -1.15
C GLY A 33 13.21 -10.15 0.07
N PRO A 34 12.32 -9.15 -0.03
CA PRO A 34 11.41 -8.81 1.05
C PRO A 34 10.25 -9.81 1.16
N ILE A 35 9.52 -9.76 2.27
CA ILE A 35 8.20 -10.40 2.36
C ILE A 35 7.19 -9.53 1.60
N VAL A 36 6.57 -10.09 0.56
CA VAL A 36 5.49 -9.43 -0.18
C VAL A 36 4.14 -9.86 0.40
N TRP A 37 3.26 -8.91 0.65
CA TRP A 37 1.93 -9.17 1.21
C TRP A 37 0.97 -8.03 0.90
N GLY A 38 -0.34 -8.30 0.99
CA GLY A 38 -1.38 -7.33 0.66
C GLY A 38 -2.71 -7.98 0.30
N THR A 39 -3.70 -7.16 0.00
CA THR A 39 -5.05 -7.56 -0.41
C THR A 39 -5.66 -6.49 -1.32
N ALA A 40 -6.67 -6.87 -2.10
CA ALA A 40 -7.42 -5.89 -2.89
C ALA A 40 -8.16 -4.86 -2.00
N GLY A 41 -8.04 -3.58 -2.38
CA GLY A 41 -8.76 -2.49 -1.73
C GLY A 41 -10.27 -2.51 -2.02
N THR A 42 -11.10 -1.93 -1.15
CA THR A 42 -10.75 -1.17 0.07
C THR A 42 -10.63 -2.04 1.32
N ASN A 43 -10.81 -3.36 1.22
CA ASN A 43 -10.85 -4.26 2.38
C ASN A 43 -9.60 -4.16 3.27
N GLY A 44 -8.41 -4.06 2.66
CA GLY A 44 -7.16 -3.89 3.39
C GLY A 44 -7.13 -2.70 4.36
N GLN A 45 -7.88 -1.62 4.05
CA GLN A 45 -7.95 -0.41 4.89
C GLN A 45 -8.53 -0.69 6.28
N HIS A 46 -9.34 -1.75 6.41
CA HIS A 46 -9.97 -2.15 7.66
C HIS A 46 -9.32 -3.38 8.31
N ALA A 47 -8.18 -3.83 7.80
CA ALA A 47 -7.47 -5.01 8.31
C ALA A 47 -6.12 -4.64 8.95
N TYR A 48 -5.20 -4.09 8.16
CA TYR A 48 -3.80 -3.93 8.56
C TYR A 48 -3.23 -2.54 8.29
N PHE A 49 -4.00 -1.64 7.68
CA PHE A 49 -3.57 -0.26 7.42
C PHE A 49 -3.29 0.52 8.71
N GLN A 50 -3.90 0.12 9.83
CA GLN A 50 -3.54 0.63 11.16
C GLN A 50 -2.04 0.43 11.45
N LEU A 51 -1.51 -0.76 11.18
CA LEU A 51 -0.08 -1.06 11.35
C LEU A 51 0.77 -0.26 10.36
N ILE A 52 0.32 -0.14 9.11
CA ILE A 52 1.07 0.64 8.10
C ILE A 52 1.17 2.11 8.51
N HIS A 53 0.10 2.69 9.06
CA HIS A 53 0.03 4.11 9.42
C HIS A 53 0.70 4.47 10.76
N GLN A 54 0.48 3.68 11.81
CA GLN A 54 0.93 4.02 13.17
C GLN A 54 1.88 2.96 13.77
N GLY A 55 2.20 1.90 13.04
CA GLY A 55 3.19 0.90 13.48
C GLY A 55 4.61 1.45 13.42
N SER A 56 5.49 0.89 14.25
CA SER A 56 6.89 1.30 14.35
C SER A 56 7.77 0.87 13.16
N GLN A 57 7.26 0.00 12.29
CA GLN A 57 7.97 -0.47 11.10
C GLN A 57 7.54 0.35 9.88
N ILE A 58 8.51 0.70 9.05
CA ILE A 58 8.24 1.27 7.73
C ILE A 58 7.91 0.13 6.79
N VAL A 59 6.71 0.17 6.20
CA VAL A 59 6.25 -0.78 5.19
C VAL A 59 6.04 0.00 3.90
N PRO A 60 6.88 -0.15 2.88
CA PRO A 60 6.62 0.43 1.56
C PRO A 60 5.33 -0.13 0.97
N VAL A 61 4.53 0.73 0.35
CA VAL A 61 3.21 0.35 -0.21
C VAL A 61 3.13 0.69 -1.69
N ASP A 62 2.75 -0.28 -2.51
CA ASP A 62 2.36 -0.03 -3.89
C ASP A 62 0.85 -0.07 -4.04
N PHE A 63 0.26 1.06 -4.45
CA PHE A 63 -1.14 1.17 -4.80
C PHE A 63 -1.30 0.95 -6.31
N ILE A 64 -2.15 -0.02 -6.69
CA ILE A 64 -2.44 -0.33 -8.09
C ILE A 64 -3.92 -0.07 -8.34
N THR A 65 -4.25 0.78 -9.31
CA THR A 65 -5.65 1.10 -9.65
C THR A 65 -5.81 1.46 -11.13
N THR A 66 -7.08 1.59 -11.57
CA THR A 66 -7.46 2.01 -12.92
C THR A 66 -8.27 3.31 -12.90
N LEU A 67 -8.19 4.12 -13.97
CA LEU A 67 -9.05 5.29 -14.17
C LEU A 67 -10.49 4.91 -14.56
N GLU A 68 -10.62 3.85 -15.36
CA GLU A 68 -11.91 3.32 -15.80
C GLU A 68 -12.36 2.16 -14.90
N PRO A 69 -13.66 2.10 -14.56
CA PRO A 69 -14.21 0.98 -13.80
C PRO A 69 -14.33 -0.28 -14.67
N VAL A 70 -13.99 -1.44 -14.10
CA VAL A 70 -14.30 -2.75 -14.71
C VAL A 70 -15.81 -3.06 -14.69
N ARG A 71 -16.53 -2.51 -13.70
CA ARG A 71 -17.99 -2.65 -13.57
C ARG A 71 -18.62 -1.30 -13.21
N THR A 72 -19.66 -0.93 -13.96
CA THR A 72 -20.33 0.36 -13.77
C THR A 72 -21.36 0.27 -12.66
N LEU A 73 -21.03 0.83 -11.51
CA LEU A 73 -21.99 1.14 -10.44
C LEU A 73 -21.85 2.64 -10.12
N PRO A 74 -22.90 3.46 -10.29
CA PRO A 74 -22.78 4.92 -10.22
C PRO A 74 -22.10 5.42 -8.94
N GLY A 75 -21.05 6.22 -9.10
CA GLY A 75 -20.30 6.83 -7.99
C GLY A 75 -19.36 5.89 -7.21
N HIS A 76 -19.40 4.57 -7.40
CA HIS A 76 -18.55 3.65 -6.64
C HIS A 76 -17.07 3.76 -7.03
N HIS A 77 -16.77 3.88 -8.32
CA HIS A 77 -15.39 3.94 -8.77
C HIS A 77 -14.70 5.25 -8.36
N ALA A 78 -15.43 6.37 -8.39
CA ALA A 78 -14.93 7.64 -7.87
C ALA A 78 -14.58 7.55 -6.38
N LYS A 79 -15.43 6.89 -5.56
CA LYS A 79 -15.13 6.64 -4.14
C LYS A 79 -13.92 5.72 -3.95
N LEU A 80 -13.78 4.68 -4.77
CA LEU A 80 -12.61 3.79 -4.74
C LEU A 80 -11.31 4.56 -5.01
N LEU A 81 -11.29 5.38 -6.07
CA LEU A 81 -10.14 6.21 -6.43
C LEU A 81 -9.83 7.26 -5.37
N ALA A 82 -10.85 7.95 -4.86
CA ALA A 82 -10.69 8.92 -3.77
C ALA A 82 -10.03 8.28 -2.55
N ASN A 83 -10.46 7.07 -2.16
CA ASN A 83 -9.83 6.34 -1.07
C ASN A 83 -8.38 5.92 -1.41
N CYS A 84 -8.10 5.46 -2.62
CA CYS A 84 -6.74 5.09 -3.05
C CYS A 84 -5.77 6.28 -2.90
N PHE A 85 -6.14 7.43 -3.47
CA PHE A 85 -5.30 8.63 -3.42
C PHE A 85 -5.18 9.21 -2.02
N ALA A 86 -6.28 9.23 -1.25
CA ALA A 86 -6.27 9.69 0.14
C ALA A 86 -5.37 8.82 1.03
N GLN A 87 -5.25 7.51 0.78
CA GLN A 87 -4.33 6.66 1.53
C GLN A 87 -2.87 7.01 1.25
N GLY A 88 -2.50 7.23 -0.02
CA GLY A 88 -1.15 7.68 -0.37
C GLY A 88 -0.82 9.05 0.24
N GLU A 89 -1.76 9.99 0.19
CA GLU A 89 -1.62 11.31 0.83
C GLU A 89 -1.48 11.20 2.34
N ALA A 90 -2.30 10.38 3.01
CA ALA A 90 -2.24 10.18 4.45
C ALA A 90 -0.91 9.55 4.90
N LEU A 91 -0.36 8.61 4.12
CA LEU A 91 0.96 8.03 4.38
C LEU A 91 2.09 9.06 4.25
N LEU A 92 1.97 9.99 3.30
CA LEU A 92 2.94 11.05 3.11
C LEU A 92 2.85 12.14 4.18
N LEU A 93 1.67 12.70 4.40
CA LEU A 93 1.47 13.89 5.22
C LEU A 93 1.33 13.56 6.72
N GLY A 94 0.73 12.42 7.04
CA GLY A 94 0.36 12.11 8.41
C GLY A 94 -0.69 13.09 8.97
N ARG A 95 -0.65 13.28 10.29
CA ARG A 95 -1.50 14.19 11.04
C ARG A 95 -0.80 14.57 12.35
N THR A 96 -0.45 15.83 12.47
CA THR A 96 0.27 16.40 13.63
C THR A 96 -0.61 16.53 14.86
N ALA A 97 0.01 16.71 16.04
CA ALA A 97 -0.72 16.94 17.29
C ALA A 97 -1.53 18.24 17.24
N GLU A 98 -1.01 19.28 16.58
CA GLU A 98 -1.70 20.54 16.34
C GLU A 98 -2.97 20.33 15.50
N GLU A 99 -2.90 19.54 14.42
CA GLU A 99 -4.06 19.22 13.58
C GLU A 99 -5.06 18.30 14.28
N VAL A 100 -4.60 17.44 15.19
CA VAL A 100 -5.49 16.66 16.07
C VAL A 100 -6.29 17.59 16.98
N ARG A 101 -5.62 18.52 17.67
CA ARG A 101 -6.26 19.52 18.55
C ARG A 101 -7.20 20.45 17.77
N ALA A 102 -6.75 20.95 16.62
CA ALA A 102 -7.57 21.81 15.75
C ALA A 102 -8.83 21.08 15.24
N GLY A 103 -8.79 19.74 15.14
CA GLY A 103 -9.93 18.90 14.83
C GLY A 103 -10.95 18.72 15.98
N GLY A 104 -10.77 19.40 17.11
CA GLY A 104 -11.71 19.41 18.23
C GLY A 104 -11.44 18.38 19.32
N VAL A 105 -10.28 17.71 19.31
CA VAL A 105 -9.87 16.80 20.38
C VAL A 105 -9.36 17.64 21.55
N THR A 106 -10.13 17.68 22.65
CA THR A 106 -9.82 18.48 23.84
C THR A 106 -9.16 17.68 24.97
N ASP A 107 -9.28 16.35 24.95
CA ASP A 107 -8.59 15.48 25.89
C ASP A 107 -7.14 15.26 25.43
N GLU A 108 -6.21 15.93 26.11
CA GLU A 108 -4.77 15.85 25.82
C GLU A 108 -4.20 14.43 25.96
N ALA A 109 -4.84 13.55 26.76
CA ALA A 109 -4.41 12.16 26.85
C ALA A 109 -4.68 11.38 25.55
N LEU A 110 -5.66 11.80 24.73
CA LEU A 110 -6.01 11.16 23.46
C LEU A 110 -5.16 11.63 22.28
N VAL A 111 -4.62 12.85 22.35
CA VAL A 111 -3.85 13.46 21.26
C VAL A 111 -2.76 12.53 20.69
N PRO A 112 -1.85 11.93 21.48
CA PRO A 112 -0.78 11.09 20.93
C PRO A 112 -1.29 9.83 20.22
N HIS A 113 -2.47 9.32 20.58
CA HIS A 113 -3.07 8.15 19.93
C HIS A 113 -3.66 8.46 18.55
N MET A 114 -3.89 9.74 18.25
CA MET A 114 -4.48 10.21 17.00
C MET A 114 -3.46 10.89 16.08
N VAL A 115 -2.21 10.99 16.51
CA VAL A 115 -1.10 11.48 15.68
C VAL A 115 -0.69 10.40 14.68
N PHE A 116 -0.48 10.81 13.44
CA PHE A 116 0.09 10.00 12.38
C PHE A 116 1.40 10.65 11.95
N GLU A 117 2.51 9.93 12.05
CA GLU A 117 3.84 10.52 11.79
C GLU A 117 4.02 10.97 10.34
N GLY A 118 3.29 10.36 9.40
CA GLY A 118 3.49 10.58 7.97
C GLY A 118 4.88 10.12 7.52
N ASN A 119 5.36 10.65 6.40
CA ASN A 119 6.65 10.31 5.80
C ASN A 119 6.84 8.80 5.58
N ARG A 120 5.76 8.11 5.21
CA ARG A 120 5.74 6.67 4.90
C ARG A 120 5.70 6.49 3.38
N PRO A 121 6.61 5.70 2.79
CA PRO A 121 6.77 5.64 1.34
C PRO A 121 5.63 4.87 0.69
N SER A 122 5.10 5.41 -0.41
CA SER A 122 4.18 4.70 -1.29
C SER A 122 4.36 5.05 -2.76
N THR A 123 4.13 4.08 -3.64
CA THR A 123 4.05 4.28 -5.10
C THR A 123 2.61 4.13 -5.56
N THR A 124 2.18 4.90 -6.55
CA THR A 124 0.88 4.72 -7.20
C THR A 124 1.08 4.35 -8.67
N ILE A 125 0.69 3.12 -9.04
CA ILE A 125 0.64 2.64 -10.42
C ILE A 125 -0.79 2.80 -10.92
N LEU A 126 -0.96 3.69 -11.90
CA LEU A 126 -2.26 4.03 -12.46
C LEU A 126 -2.34 3.58 -13.93
N MET A 127 -3.28 2.69 -14.22
CA MET A 127 -3.61 2.27 -15.58
C MET A 127 -4.86 3.00 -16.07
N GLU A 128 -5.02 3.18 -17.38
CA GLU A 128 -6.26 3.75 -17.94
C GLU A 128 -7.45 2.82 -17.65
N ARG A 129 -7.31 1.53 -17.97
CA ARG A 129 -8.29 0.48 -17.70
C ARG A 129 -7.60 -0.84 -17.41
N LEU A 130 -8.35 -1.82 -16.94
CA LEU A 130 -7.88 -3.20 -16.79
C LEU A 130 -8.42 -4.07 -17.93
N ASP A 131 -7.53 -4.39 -18.86
CA ASP A 131 -7.72 -5.29 -20.00
C ASP A 131 -6.52 -6.25 -20.12
N ALA A 132 -6.53 -7.14 -21.11
CA ALA A 132 -5.46 -8.14 -21.26
C ALA A 132 -4.07 -7.51 -21.51
N ALA A 133 -4.03 -6.38 -22.22
CA ALA A 133 -2.76 -5.71 -22.54
C ALA A 133 -2.19 -5.01 -21.31
N SER A 134 -3.00 -4.24 -20.60
CA SER A 134 -2.60 -3.55 -19.36
C SER A 134 -2.24 -4.52 -18.24
N LEU A 135 -2.95 -5.65 -18.09
CA LEU A 135 -2.56 -6.70 -17.14
C LEU A 135 -1.21 -7.32 -17.50
N GLY A 136 -0.98 -7.61 -18.79
CA GLY A 136 0.32 -8.11 -19.25
C GLY A 136 1.45 -7.12 -19.00
N ALA A 137 1.21 -5.83 -19.25
CA ALA A 137 2.17 -4.77 -18.98
C ALA A 137 2.43 -4.54 -17.48
N LEU A 138 1.44 -4.80 -16.61
CA LEU A 138 1.62 -4.72 -15.16
C LEU A 138 2.48 -5.86 -14.60
N ILE A 139 2.42 -7.05 -15.22
CA ILE A 139 3.14 -8.25 -14.77
C ILE A 139 4.59 -8.27 -15.27
N ALA A 140 4.85 -7.72 -16.47
CA ALA A 140 6.16 -7.75 -17.15
C ALA A 140 7.17 -6.77 -16.57
#